data_AF-A0A699K0D0-F1
#
_entry.id   AF-A0A699K0D0-F1
#
_cell.length_a   1.000
_cell.length_b   1.000
_cell.length_c   1.000
_cell.angle_alpha   90.00
_cell.angle_beta   90.00
_cell.angle_gamma   90.00
#
_symmetry.space_group_name_H-M   'P 1'
#
loop_
_entity.id
_entity.type
_entity.pdbx_description
1 polymer ?
#
loop_
_entity_poly.entity_id
_entity_poly.type
_entity_poly.pdbx_seq_one_letter_code
_entity_poly.pdbx_strand_id
1 'polypeptide(L)'
;TMADVNVNAPAGQAPTMAPPVHTDDQILPRIRWFWDTVQYDKSAACYRCQLYEQWFDLTKDTLRDALQITVVNNNQAFISPPSSDALINFVNELGYPKLVKNLSNVVTNDMFQPWRALTMIINLCLMGKTSGFERPRALVLQILWGIVTRAHIDYAKMIWEEFTQSIHTFIDDKRNLAQHTSGKKKATLIVIL
;
A
#
# COMPACT_ATOMS: atom_id res chain seq x y z
N THR A 1 4.77 35.97 -56.65
CA THR A 1 4.17 35.97 -55.30
C THR A 1 3.39 34.69 -55.12
N MET A 2 3.96 33.71 -54.42
CA MET A 2 3.22 32.58 -53.84
C MET A 2 3.99 32.17 -52.59
N ALA A 3 3.25 32.09 -51.50
CA ALA A 3 3.72 32.11 -50.13
C ALA A 3 4.16 30.72 -49.61
N ASP A 4 5.00 30.81 -48.59
CA ASP A 4 5.48 29.82 -47.64
C ASP A 4 4.74 28.48 -47.53
N VAL A 5 5.51 27.40 -47.72
CA VAL A 5 5.16 26.05 -47.25
C VAL A 5 5.59 25.95 -45.78
N ASN A 6 4.69 26.25 -44.85
CA ASN A 6 4.87 26.02 -43.43
C ASN A 6 4.56 24.55 -43.10
N VAL A 7 5.59 23.70 -43.04
CA VAL A 7 5.48 22.33 -42.49
C VAL A 7 5.72 22.40 -40.99
N ASN A 8 4.69 22.73 -40.22
CA ASN A 8 4.63 22.50 -38.78
C ASN A 8 3.20 22.10 -38.41
N ALA A 9 2.84 20.86 -38.71
CA ALA A 9 1.69 20.22 -38.09
C ALA A 9 2.13 19.67 -36.73
N PRO A 10 1.45 20.00 -35.61
CA PRO A 10 1.76 19.38 -34.33
C PRO A 10 1.36 17.91 -34.42
N ALA A 11 2.32 17.02 -34.16
CA ALA A 11 2.06 15.60 -33.96
C ALA A 11 0.97 15.44 -32.90
N GLY A 12 -0.05 14.64 -33.21
CA GLY A 12 -1.22 14.45 -32.37
C GLY A 12 -0.84 14.11 -30.93
N GLN A 13 -1.03 15.08 -30.03
CA GLN A 13 -1.11 14.78 -28.61
C GLN A 13 -2.37 13.96 -28.40
N ALA A 14 -2.21 12.75 -27.87
CA ALA A 14 -3.32 11.98 -27.34
C ALA A 14 -4.10 12.87 -26.37
N PRO A 15 -5.45 12.88 -26.40
CA PRO A 15 -6.22 13.69 -25.48
C PRO A 15 -5.84 13.28 -24.05
N THR A 16 -5.21 14.20 -23.32
CA THR A 16 -5.05 14.09 -21.87
C THR A 16 -6.46 14.10 -21.29
N MET A 17 -7.05 12.92 -21.12
CA MET A 17 -8.35 12.83 -20.47
C MET A 17 -8.19 13.37 -19.05
N ALA A 18 -8.98 14.38 -18.72
CA ALA A 18 -9.13 14.81 -17.34
C ALA A 18 -9.53 13.59 -16.50
N PRO A 19 -8.96 13.40 -15.30
CA PRO A 19 -9.32 12.28 -14.44
C PRO A 19 -10.84 12.29 -14.21
N PRO A 20 -11.54 11.15 -14.38
CA PRO A 20 -12.98 11.08 -14.22
C PRO A 20 -13.40 11.63 -12.86
N VAL A 21 -14.39 12.54 -12.86
CA VAL A 21 -15.02 13.03 -11.62
C VAL A 21 -15.59 11.83 -10.88
N HIS A 22 -15.04 11.56 -9.71
CA HIS A 22 -15.35 10.38 -8.92
C HIS A 22 -16.61 10.59 -8.09
N THR A 23 -17.61 9.73 -8.28
CA THR A 23 -18.70 9.55 -7.31
C THR A 23 -18.38 8.39 -6.37
N ASP A 24 -18.68 8.53 -5.09
CA ASP A 24 -18.40 7.54 -4.04
C ASP A 24 -18.98 6.15 -4.37
N ASP A 25 -20.09 6.10 -5.10
CA ASP A 25 -20.78 4.87 -5.54
C ASP A 25 -19.91 3.94 -6.40
N GLN A 26 -18.86 4.46 -7.04
CA GLN A 26 -17.99 3.65 -7.89
C GLN A 26 -16.80 3.02 -7.14
N ILE A 27 -16.55 3.39 -5.88
CA ILE A 27 -15.34 2.97 -5.15
C ILE A 27 -15.31 1.45 -4.95
N LEU A 28 -16.41 0.85 -4.49
CA LEU A 28 -16.47 -0.59 -4.19
C LEU A 28 -16.27 -1.47 -5.44
N PRO A 29 -16.96 -1.23 -6.59
CA PRO A 29 -16.70 -1.95 -7.83
C PRO A 29 -15.23 -1.90 -8.27
N ARG A 30 -14.56 -0.76 -8.09
CA ARG A 30 -13.17 -0.57 -8.51
C ARG A 30 -12.18 -1.30 -7.63
N ILE A 31 -12.40 -1.31 -6.32
CA ILE A 31 -11.59 -2.13 -5.39
C ILE A 31 -11.66 -3.60 -5.81
N ARG A 32 -12.86 -4.09 -6.13
CA ARG A 32 -13.03 -5.47 -6.59
C ARG A 32 -12.28 -5.74 -7.89
N TRP A 33 -12.43 -4.85 -8.88
CA TRP A 33 -11.77 -5.00 -10.18
C TRP A 33 -10.24 -4.95 -10.09
N PHE A 34 -9.71 -4.09 -9.21
CA PHE A 34 -8.29 -4.05 -8.90
C PHE A 34 -7.78 -5.43 -8.44
N TRP A 35 -8.42 -6.04 -7.44
CA TRP A 35 -8.01 -7.35 -6.93
C TRP A 35 -8.20 -8.48 -7.95
N ASP A 36 -9.18 -8.37 -8.84
CA ASP A 36 -9.39 -9.37 -9.88
C ASP A 36 -8.29 -9.36 -10.95
N THR A 37 -7.74 -8.19 -11.27
CA THR A 37 -6.81 -7.96 -12.39
C THR A 37 -5.35 -7.74 -11.97
N VAL A 38 -5.07 -7.51 -10.68
CA VAL A 38 -3.70 -7.26 -10.21
C VAL A 38 -2.80 -8.48 -10.47
N GLN A 39 -1.64 -8.21 -11.09
CA GLN A 39 -0.65 -9.21 -11.43
C GLN A 39 0.76 -8.62 -11.34
N TYR A 40 1.74 -9.46 -11.03
CA TYR A 40 3.14 -9.05 -11.00
C TYR A 40 3.80 -9.27 -12.36
N ASP A 41 4.32 -8.19 -12.97
CA ASP A 41 5.11 -8.24 -14.19
C ASP A 41 6.60 -8.37 -13.85
N LYS A 42 7.15 -9.56 -14.10
CA LYS A 42 8.56 -9.87 -13.81
C LYS A 42 9.54 -9.10 -14.68
N SER A 43 9.15 -8.74 -15.90
CA SER A 43 10.02 -8.05 -16.86
C SER A 43 10.14 -6.57 -16.51
N ALA A 44 9.02 -5.96 -16.11
CA ALA A 44 8.97 -4.56 -15.68
C ALA A 44 9.29 -4.37 -14.18
N ALA A 45 9.35 -5.45 -13.40
CA ALA A 45 9.51 -5.43 -11.95
C ALA A 45 8.46 -4.55 -11.22
N CYS A 46 7.22 -4.58 -11.70
CA CYS A 46 6.12 -3.79 -11.15
C CYS A 46 4.82 -4.61 -11.05
N TYR A 47 3.85 -4.10 -10.30
CA TYR A 47 2.49 -4.63 -10.35
C TYR A 47 1.74 -3.94 -11.49
N ARG A 48 0.89 -4.70 -12.19
CA ARG A 48 -0.03 -4.20 -13.20
C ARG A 48 -1.45 -4.51 -12.78
N CYS A 49 -2.33 -3.54 -12.93
CA CYS A 49 -3.76 -3.72 -12.68
C CYS A 49 -4.55 -3.00 -13.77
N GLN A 50 -5.76 -3.46 -14.02
CA GLN A 50 -6.65 -2.76 -14.93
C GLN A 50 -7.53 -1.80 -14.12
N LEU A 51 -7.64 -0.56 -14.57
CA LEU A 51 -8.57 0.45 -14.03
C LEU A 51 -9.21 1.13 -15.23
N TYR A 52 -10.52 1.37 -15.23
CA TYR A 52 -11.19 2.06 -16.35
C TYR A 52 -10.86 1.49 -17.74
N GLU A 53 -10.81 0.16 -17.84
CA GLU A 53 -10.47 -0.56 -19.08
C GLU A 53 -9.01 -0.40 -19.58
N GLN A 54 -8.17 0.38 -18.89
CA GLN A 54 -6.75 0.57 -19.20
C GLN A 54 -5.84 -0.13 -18.20
N TRP A 55 -4.66 -0.56 -18.66
CA TRP A 55 -3.62 -1.14 -17.79
C TRP A 55 -2.77 -0.03 -17.17
N PHE A 56 -2.55 -0.13 -15.86
CA PHE A 56 -1.74 0.81 -15.09
C PHE A 56 -0.57 0.08 -14.42
N ASP A 57 0.61 0.68 -14.55
CA ASP A 57 1.79 0.28 -13.79
C ASP A 57 1.68 0.87 -12.37
N LEU A 58 1.53 -0.04 -11.43
CA LEU A 58 1.48 0.25 -10.02
C LEU A 58 2.89 0.12 -9.46
N THR A 59 3.45 1.27 -9.08
CA THR A 59 4.80 1.39 -8.53
C THR A 59 4.79 2.21 -7.23
N LYS A 60 5.91 2.19 -6.52
CA LYS A 60 6.14 3.07 -5.36
C LYS A 60 5.97 4.55 -5.73
N ASP A 61 6.40 4.97 -6.91
CA ASP A 61 6.30 6.36 -7.33
C ASP A 61 4.86 6.74 -7.67
N THR A 62 4.08 5.82 -8.26
CA THR A 62 2.63 5.98 -8.43
C THR A 62 1.93 6.26 -7.08
N LEU A 63 2.31 5.52 -6.04
CA LEU A 63 1.79 5.74 -4.68
C LEU A 63 2.21 7.10 -4.12
N ARG A 64 3.48 7.48 -4.32
CA ARG A 64 4.02 8.76 -3.85
C ARG A 64 3.28 9.95 -4.48
N ASP A 65 3.02 9.89 -5.78
CA ASP A 65 2.29 10.90 -6.53
C ASP A 65 0.85 11.01 -6.04
N ALA A 66 0.17 9.87 -5.85
CA ALA A 66 -1.21 9.83 -5.35
C ALA A 66 -1.36 10.42 -3.94
N LEU A 67 -0.39 10.16 -3.05
CA LEU A 67 -0.36 10.70 -1.69
C LEU A 67 0.14 12.15 -1.64
N GLN A 68 0.57 12.73 -2.77
CA GLN A 68 1.18 14.06 -2.86
C GLN A 68 2.38 14.21 -1.90
N ILE A 69 3.10 13.11 -1.64
CA ILE A 69 4.32 13.12 -0.83
C ILE A 69 5.44 13.66 -1.73
N THR A 70 5.54 14.98 -1.76
CA THR A 70 6.60 15.67 -2.50
C THR A 70 7.93 15.34 -1.81
N VAL A 71 8.97 15.01 -2.58
CA VAL A 71 10.34 15.01 -2.04
C VAL A 71 10.66 16.46 -1.72
N VAL A 72 10.41 16.88 -0.47
CA VAL A 72 10.41 18.29 -0.04
C VAL A 72 11.75 18.97 -0.32
N ASN A 73 12.83 18.18 -0.41
CA ASN A 73 14.14 18.69 -0.75
C ASN A 73 15.01 17.58 -1.35
N ASN A 74 15.43 17.71 -2.62
CA ASN A 74 16.37 16.77 -3.25
C ASN A 74 17.74 16.71 -2.53
N ASN A 75 18.01 17.64 -1.61
CA ASN A 75 19.26 17.73 -0.85
C ASN A 75 19.16 17.09 0.55
N GLN A 76 18.00 16.59 0.98
CA GLN A 76 17.85 15.85 2.24
C GLN A 76 17.49 14.39 1.96
N ALA A 77 18.45 13.51 2.23
CA ALA A 77 18.24 12.07 2.14
C ALA A 77 17.15 11.62 3.14
N PHE A 78 16.34 10.65 2.73
CA PHE A 78 15.43 9.96 3.64
C PHE A 78 16.22 9.20 4.70
N ILE A 79 15.69 9.18 5.92
CA ILE A 79 16.22 8.40 7.02
C ILE A 79 15.55 7.03 7.00
N SER A 80 16.35 5.98 7.18
CA SER A 80 15.84 4.62 7.33
C SER A 80 14.90 4.53 8.55
N PRO A 81 13.75 3.84 8.44
CA PRO A 81 12.90 3.58 9.59
C PRO A 81 13.66 2.87 10.72
N PRO A 82 13.28 3.11 11.99
CA PRO A 82 13.93 2.47 13.12
C PRO A 82 13.76 0.95 13.07
N SER A 83 14.78 0.23 13.53
CA SER A 83 14.76 -1.22 13.72
C SER A 83 13.79 -1.63 14.84
N SER A 84 13.49 -2.92 14.94
CA SER A 84 12.65 -3.44 16.04
C SER A 84 13.21 -3.06 17.42
N ASP A 85 14.52 -3.14 17.63
CA ASP A 85 15.15 -2.80 18.92
C ASP A 85 15.06 -1.30 19.21
N ALA A 86 15.24 -0.45 18.19
CA ALA A 86 15.05 0.98 18.32
C ALA A 86 13.58 1.34 18.65
N LEU A 87 12.62 0.62 18.07
CA LEU A 87 11.20 0.78 18.41
C LEU A 87 10.88 0.33 19.83
N ILE A 88 11.51 -0.74 20.33
CA ILE A 88 11.35 -1.18 21.72
C ILE A 88 11.82 -0.08 22.68
N ASN A 89 13.01 0.48 22.44
CA ASN A 89 13.54 1.58 23.24
C ASN A 89 12.61 2.81 23.16
N PHE A 90 12.17 3.16 21.97
CA PHE A 90 11.22 4.26 21.75
C PHE A 90 9.93 4.08 22.55
N VAL A 91 9.30 2.90 22.52
CA VAL A 91 8.07 2.65 23.28
C VAL A 91 8.31 2.78 24.79
N ASN A 92 9.46 2.34 25.29
CA ASN A 92 9.84 2.55 26.69
C ASN A 92 10.03 4.05 27.01
N GLU A 93 10.66 4.82 26.13
CA GLU A 93 10.85 6.27 26.26
C GLU A 93 9.53 7.06 26.18
N LEU A 94 8.52 6.57 25.46
CA LEU A 94 7.17 7.11 25.48
C LEU A 94 6.48 6.96 26.85
N GLY A 95 7.11 6.24 27.79
CA GLY A 95 6.63 6.02 29.14
C GLY A 95 5.72 4.80 29.27
N TYR A 96 5.86 3.79 28.42
CA TYR A 96 5.04 2.58 28.52
C TYR A 96 5.11 1.98 29.95
N PRO A 97 3.98 1.62 30.60
CA PRO A 97 3.96 1.32 32.03
C PRO A 97 4.80 0.12 32.47
N LYS A 98 5.13 -0.79 31.55
CA LYS A 98 5.93 -2.00 31.78
C LYS A 98 7.17 -1.95 30.90
N LEU A 99 8.30 -2.45 31.39
CA LEU A 99 9.48 -2.57 30.55
C LEU A 99 9.22 -3.50 29.36
N VAL A 100 9.22 -2.95 28.15
CA VAL A 100 9.06 -3.68 26.91
C VAL A 100 10.40 -4.30 26.52
N LYS A 101 10.41 -5.62 26.31
CA LYS A 101 11.56 -6.38 25.79
C LYS A 101 11.35 -6.92 24.38
N ASN A 102 10.11 -6.88 23.89
CA ASN A 102 9.72 -7.34 22.56
C ASN A 102 8.49 -6.54 22.11
N LEU A 103 8.43 -6.16 20.84
CA LEU A 103 7.26 -5.50 20.24
C LEU A 103 5.98 -6.33 20.33
N SER A 104 6.07 -7.65 20.57
CA SER A 104 4.94 -8.53 20.85
C SER A 104 4.20 -8.25 22.12
N ASN A 105 4.86 -7.62 23.07
CA ASN A 105 4.31 -7.38 24.39
C ASN A 105 3.66 -5.98 24.47
N VAL A 106 3.73 -5.21 23.39
CA VAL A 106 3.12 -3.88 23.30
C VAL A 106 1.65 -4.02 22.96
N VAL A 107 0.81 -3.45 23.82
CA VAL A 107 -0.64 -3.36 23.67
C VAL A 107 -1.00 -1.88 23.65
N THR A 108 -1.73 -1.45 22.62
CA THR A 108 -2.05 -0.03 22.40
C THR A 108 -2.78 0.59 23.59
N ASN A 109 -3.66 -0.19 24.26
CA ASN A 109 -4.41 0.26 25.44
C ASN A 109 -3.56 0.63 26.66
N ASP A 110 -2.39 0.02 26.80
CA ASP A 110 -1.47 0.27 27.92
C ASP A 110 -0.62 1.53 27.68
N MET A 111 -0.63 2.10 26.46
CA MET A 111 0.08 3.35 26.15
C MET A 111 -0.60 4.55 26.83
N PHE A 112 0.19 5.56 27.19
CA PHE A 112 -0.37 6.83 27.68
C PHE A 112 -1.34 7.46 26.68
N GLN A 113 -2.35 8.19 27.18
CA GLN A 113 -3.52 8.64 26.41
C GLN A 113 -3.18 9.31 25.06
N PRO A 114 -2.24 10.26 24.96
CA PRO A 114 -1.94 10.91 23.68
C PRO A 114 -1.34 9.93 22.66
N TRP A 115 -0.40 9.09 23.12
CA TRP A 115 0.26 8.10 22.27
C TRP A 115 -0.68 6.98 21.86
N ARG A 116 -1.59 6.58 22.76
CA ARG A 116 -2.66 5.63 22.46
C ARG A 116 -3.59 6.17 21.38
N ALA A 117 -4.08 7.40 21.54
CA ALA A 117 -4.97 8.02 20.57
C ALA A 117 -4.30 8.15 19.19
N LEU A 118 -3.05 8.61 19.14
CA LEU A 118 -2.32 8.75 17.89
C LEU A 118 -2.03 7.39 17.22
N THR A 119 -1.61 6.39 17.99
CA THR A 119 -1.42 5.01 17.50
C THR A 119 -2.71 4.45 16.91
N MET A 120 -3.85 4.68 17.56
CA MET A 120 -5.16 4.23 17.07
C MET A 120 -5.56 4.91 15.77
N ILE A 121 -5.30 6.21 15.61
CA ILE A 121 -5.58 6.95 14.36
C ILE A 121 -4.72 6.38 13.23
N ILE A 122 -3.42 6.18 13.46
CA ILE A 122 -2.52 5.59 12.45
C ILE A 122 -2.99 4.19 12.06
N ASN A 123 -3.30 3.34 13.05
CA ASN A 123 -3.78 1.98 12.80
C ASN A 123 -5.12 1.98 12.05
N LEU A 124 -6.04 2.89 12.37
CA LEU A 124 -7.29 3.05 11.66
C LEU A 124 -7.07 3.42 10.19
N CYS A 125 -6.20 4.40 9.92
CA CYS A 125 -5.89 4.83 8.55
C CYS A 125 -5.27 3.72 7.71
N LEU A 126 -4.42 2.87 8.30
CA LEU A 126 -3.68 1.84 7.57
C LEU A 126 -4.43 0.50 7.48
N MET A 127 -5.17 0.13 8.51
CA MET A 127 -5.74 -1.20 8.66
C MET A 127 -7.27 -1.22 8.73
N GLY A 128 -7.92 -0.04 8.83
CA GLY A 128 -9.37 0.05 9.03
C GLY A 128 -9.85 -0.49 10.38
N LYS A 129 -8.94 -0.67 11.35
CA LYS A 129 -9.24 -1.28 12.66
C LYS A 129 -8.93 -0.33 13.81
N THR A 130 -9.80 -0.30 14.81
CA THR A 130 -9.71 0.60 15.99
C THR A 130 -9.63 -0.15 17.33
N SER A 131 -9.33 -1.45 17.34
CA SER A 131 -9.35 -2.18 18.62
C SER A 131 -8.13 -1.80 19.47
N GLY A 132 -8.36 -1.25 20.66
CA GLY A 132 -7.27 -0.84 21.58
C GLY A 132 -6.46 -2.02 22.15
N PHE A 133 -6.97 -3.25 22.03
CA PHE A 133 -6.26 -4.47 22.38
C PHE A 133 -5.38 -5.00 21.24
N GLU A 134 -5.44 -4.39 20.05
CA GLU A 134 -4.62 -4.80 18.93
C GLU A 134 -3.17 -4.41 19.19
N ARG A 135 -2.28 -5.37 18.95
CA ARG A 135 -0.85 -5.14 18.90
C ARG A 135 -0.55 -4.24 17.71
N PRO A 136 0.09 -3.08 17.90
CA PRO A 136 0.46 -2.23 16.78
C PRO A 136 1.50 -2.94 15.91
N ARG A 137 1.31 -2.90 14.60
CA ARG A 137 2.31 -3.39 13.64
C ARG A 137 3.56 -2.52 13.72
N ALA A 138 4.71 -3.06 13.33
CA ALA A 138 5.96 -2.30 13.30
C ALA A 138 5.83 -1.00 12.48
N LEU A 139 5.14 -1.05 11.32
CA LEU A 139 4.84 0.12 10.50
C LEU A 139 4.16 1.25 11.30
N VAL A 140 3.16 0.92 12.12
CA VAL A 140 2.43 1.90 12.94
C VAL A 140 3.37 2.59 13.92
N LEU A 141 4.23 1.82 14.60
CA LEU A 141 5.20 2.36 15.55
C LEU A 141 6.32 3.16 14.86
N GLN A 142 6.73 2.78 13.64
CA GLN A 142 7.71 3.53 12.85
C GLN A 142 7.14 4.88 12.39
N ILE A 143 5.86 4.93 12.01
CA ILE A 143 5.18 6.19 11.69
C ILE A 143 5.07 7.07 12.92
N LEU A 144 4.63 6.49 14.06
CA LEU A 144 4.58 7.21 15.33
C LEU A 144 5.94 7.78 15.72
N TRP A 145 7.00 6.98 15.61
CA TRP A 145 8.38 7.42 15.85
C TRP A 145 8.78 8.58 14.94
N GLY A 146 8.49 8.49 13.64
CA GLY A 146 8.79 9.55 12.68
C GLY A 146 8.06 10.86 13.00
N ILE A 147 6.80 10.79 13.44
CA ILE A 147 6.02 11.95 13.86
C ILE A 147 6.63 12.60 15.11
N VAL A 148 6.91 11.80 16.15
CA VAL A 148 7.44 12.30 17.43
C VAL A 148 8.84 12.90 17.27
N THR A 149 9.69 12.27 16.46
CA THR A 149 11.08 12.71 16.24
C THR A 149 11.22 13.73 15.10
N ARG A 150 10.13 13.99 14.35
CA ARG A 150 10.13 14.80 13.13
C ARG A 150 11.15 14.29 12.09
N ALA A 151 11.34 12.97 12.02
CA ALA A 151 12.28 12.35 11.10
C ALA A 151 11.75 12.38 9.65
N HIS A 152 12.65 12.65 8.70
CA HIS A 152 12.33 12.65 7.28
C HIS A 152 12.34 11.21 6.72
N ILE A 153 11.31 10.44 7.04
CA ILE A 153 11.16 9.03 6.63
C ILE A 153 10.44 8.94 5.27
N ASP A 154 10.83 7.99 4.44
CA ASP A 154 10.14 7.68 3.18
C ASP A 154 8.83 6.90 3.46
N TYR A 155 7.80 7.61 3.91
CA TYR A 155 6.48 7.02 4.23
C TYR A 155 5.86 6.30 3.02
N ALA A 156 6.06 6.83 1.81
CA ALA A 156 5.57 6.21 0.58
C ALA A 156 6.22 4.82 0.39
N LYS A 157 7.54 4.72 0.58
CA LYS A 157 8.24 3.43 0.52
C LYS A 157 7.72 2.44 1.56
N MET A 158 7.52 2.87 2.81
CA MET A 158 7.04 1.99 3.88
C MET A 158 5.64 1.44 3.61
N ILE A 159 4.72 2.30 3.18
CA ILE A 159 3.35 1.89 2.82
C ILE A 159 3.40 0.96 1.60
N TRP A 160 4.25 1.28 0.61
CA TRP A 160 4.43 0.45 -0.58
C TRP A 160 4.88 -0.97 -0.22
N GLU A 161 5.90 -1.13 0.62
CA GLU A 161 6.40 -2.45 1.04
C GLU A 161 5.30 -3.31 1.68
N GLU A 162 4.54 -2.73 2.61
CA GLU A 162 3.41 -3.40 3.26
C GLU A 162 2.27 -3.74 2.29
N PHE A 163 1.99 -2.85 1.34
CA PHE A 163 0.97 -3.07 0.33
C PHE A 163 1.37 -4.18 -0.64
N THR A 164 2.62 -4.22 -1.11
CA THR A 164 3.12 -5.28 -2.00
C THR A 164 3.09 -6.65 -1.33
N GLN A 165 3.43 -6.72 -0.03
CA GLN A 165 3.30 -7.95 0.75
C GLN A 165 1.85 -8.44 0.78
N SER A 166 0.89 -7.52 0.97
CA SER A 166 -0.54 -7.84 0.96
C SER A 166 -1.01 -8.35 -0.40
N ILE A 167 -0.56 -7.71 -1.50
CA ILE A 167 -0.87 -8.16 -2.86
C ILE A 167 -0.30 -9.57 -3.11
N HIS A 168 0.95 -9.82 -2.69
CA HIS A 168 1.58 -11.12 -2.87
C HIS A 168 0.80 -12.23 -2.16
N THR A 169 0.44 -12.02 -0.88
CA THR A 169 -0.37 -12.96 -0.12
C THR A 169 -1.72 -13.22 -0.79
N PHE A 170 -2.40 -12.17 -1.26
CA PHE A 170 -3.68 -12.32 -1.96
C PHE A 170 -3.57 -13.15 -3.25
N ILE A 171 -2.55 -12.91 -4.07
CA ILE A 171 -2.32 -13.65 -5.32
C ILE A 171 -2.03 -15.13 -5.02
N ASP A 172 -1.23 -15.42 -4.01
CA ASP A 172 -0.93 -16.79 -3.58
C ASP A 172 -2.18 -17.52 -3.08
N ASP A 173 -3.00 -16.88 -2.23
CA ASP A 173 -4.25 -17.44 -1.73
C ASP A 173 -5.23 -17.74 -2.86
N LYS A 174 -5.36 -16.80 -3.82
CA LYS A 174 -6.19 -16.98 -5.02
C LYS A 174 -5.72 -18.18 -5.85
N ARG A 175 -4.41 -18.36 -6.00
CA ARG A 175 -3.81 -19.51 -6.71
C ARG A 175 -4.09 -20.83 -5.98
N ASN A 176 -3.92 -20.87 -4.66
CA ASN A 176 -4.15 -22.05 -3.84
C ASN A 176 -5.63 -22.49 -3.91
N LEU A 177 -6.57 -21.54 -3.83
CA LEU A 177 -8.00 -21.81 -3.93
C LEU A 177 -8.41 -22.42 -5.30
N ALA A 178 -7.84 -21.91 -6.39
CA ALA A 178 -8.06 -22.44 -7.73
C ALA A 178 -7.58 -23.90 -7.86
N GLN A 179 -6.43 -24.22 -7.27
CA GLN A 179 -5.87 -25.59 -7.29
C GLN A 179 -6.73 -26.59 -6.51
N HIS A 180 -7.23 -26.21 -5.32
CA HIS A 180 -8.13 -27.06 -4.53
C HIS A 180 -9.49 -27.31 -5.20
N THR A 181 -9.98 -26.36 -5.99
CA THR A 181 -11.26 -26.49 -6.72
C THR A 181 -11.13 -27.38 -7.95
N SER A 182 -9.97 -27.39 -8.61
CA SER A 182 -9.69 -28.28 -9.75
C SER A 182 -9.55 -29.75 -9.34
N GLY A 183 -9.15 -30.06 -8.10
CA GLY A 183 -8.96 -31.42 -7.59
C GLY A 183 -10.25 -32.21 -7.31
N LYS A 184 -11.41 -31.54 -7.20
CA LYS A 184 -12.71 -32.17 -6.88
C LYS A 184 -13.52 -32.61 -8.11
N LYS A 185 -13.08 -32.33 -9.34
CA LYS A 185 -13.76 -32.76 -10.57
C LYS A 185 -13.06 -33.95 -11.23
N LYS A 186 -13.04 -35.11 -10.57
CA LYS A 186 -12.92 -36.40 -11.26
C LYS A 186 -14.29 -37.05 -11.25
N ALA A 187 -15.12 -36.70 -12.24
CA ALA A 187 -16.34 -37.42 -12.52
C ALA A 187 -15.95 -38.82 -13.03
N THR A 188 -16.33 -39.86 -12.28
CA THR A 188 -16.27 -41.24 -12.74
C THR A 188 -17.16 -41.38 -13.98
N LEU A 189 -16.54 -41.49 -15.15
CA LEU A 189 -17.21 -41.92 -16.37
C LEU A 189 -17.59 -43.39 -16.19
N ILE A 190 -18.86 -43.66 -15.87
CA ILE A 190 -19.43 -45.00 -16.00
C ILE A 190 -19.71 -45.20 -17.50
N VAL A 191 -18.86 -45.98 -18.17
CA VAL A 191 -19.16 -46.52 -19.49
C VAL A 191 -20.08 -47.72 -19.26
N ILE A 192 -21.32 -47.62 -19.72
CA ILE A 192 -22.24 -48.77 -19.82
C ILE A 192 -22.00 -49.36 -21.21
N LEU A 193 -21.54 -50.62 -21.26
CA LEU A 193 -21.51 -51.47 -22.44
C LEU A 193 -22.80 -52.30 -22.51
#